data_AF-A0A7X2MMR0-F1
#
_entry.id   AF-A0A7X2MMR0-F1
#
_cell.length_a   1.000
_cell.length_b   1.000
_cell.length_c   1.000
_cell.angle_alpha   90.00
_cell.angle_beta   90.00
_cell.angle_gamma   90.00
#
_symmetry.space_group_name_H-M   'P 1'
#
loop_
_entity.id
_entity.type
_entity.pdbx_description
1 polymer ?
#
loop_
_entity_poly.entity_id
_entity_poly.type
_entity_poly.pdbx_seq_one_letter_code
_entity_poly.pdbx_strand_id
1 'polypeptide(L)'
;MKTLLPTSTAGSLPKPSWIAQPEVLWSPWKLQDEELVDGKRDALRLCLDDQVRAGIDIVSDGEQTRQHFVTTFIEHLSGVDFEKREVVRIRNRYDASVPTVVGEVSRQKPVFVEDAKILRKLTDRPIKWALPGPMTMIDTLYDNHYKSREKLAWEFAKILNQEAKELEAAGVDIIQFDEPAFNVFFDEVNDWGIAALERAIEGLKCETAVHICYGYGIKANTDWKKTLGTEWRQYEEVFPKLQRSAIDIVSLGGQNSRGPMD
;
A
#
# COMPACT_ATOMS: atom_id res chain seq x y z
N MET A 1 6.16 25.00 17.10
CA MET A 1 5.44 25.61 15.95
C MET A 1 4.85 24.49 15.12
N LYS A 2 3.62 24.64 14.62
CA LYS A 2 3.01 23.66 13.70
C LYS A 2 3.70 23.80 12.33
N THR A 3 4.30 22.73 11.80
CA THR A 3 4.95 22.75 10.48
C THR A 3 3.92 23.06 9.41
N LEU A 4 4.19 24.04 8.56
CA LEU A 4 3.39 24.37 7.39
C LEU A 4 3.96 23.64 6.18
N LEU A 5 3.12 22.93 5.42
CA LEU A 5 3.53 22.03 4.32
C LEU A 5 4.45 20.89 4.79
N PRO A 6 4.01 20.01 5.72
CA PRO A 6 4.81 18.90 6.18
C PRO A 6 5.13 17.94 5.02
N THR A 7 6.39 17.52 4.94
CA THR A 7 6.90 16.63 3.91
C THR A 7 6.71 15.17 4.28
N SER A 8 6.39 14.34 3.28
CA SER A 8 6.31 12.88 3.40
C SER A 8 6.65 12.22 2.05
N THR A 9 6.84 10.90 2.04
CA THR A 9 6.96 10.11 0.82
C THR A 9 5.73 9.21 0.63
N ALA A 10 5.59 8.58 -0.54
CA ALA A 10 4.52 7.62 -0.76
C ALA A 10 4.59 6.43 0.22
N GLY A 11 5.79 5.95 0.56
CA GLY A 11 6.02 4.83 1.49
C GLY A 11 7.40 4.23 1.26
N SER A 12 7.50 3.23 0.37
CA SER A 12 8.74 2.49 0.08
C SER A 12 9.98 3.35 -0.22
N LEU A 13 11.10 2.89 0.34
CA LEU A 13 12.46 3.37 0.07
C LEU A 13 13.38 2.19 -0.29
N PRO A 14 14.51 2.43 -0.98
CA PRO A 14 15.46 1.37 -1.30
C PRO A 14 15.90 0.60 -0.05
N LYS A 15 15.97 -0.73 -0.16
CA LYS A 15 16.45 -1.59 0.93
C LYS A 15 17.98 -1.70 0.89
N PRO A 16 18.65 -1.85 2.04
CA PRO A 16 20.08 -2.15 2.06
C PRO A 16 20.43 -3.37 1.19
N SER A 17 21.53 -3.30 0.47
CA SER A 17 21.91 -4.34 -0.49
C SER A 17 22.23 -5.70 0.15
N TRP A 18 22.46 -5.74 1.46
CA TRP A 18 22.68 -6.97 2.21
C TRP A 18 21.38 -7.71 2.58
N ILE A 19 20.20 -7.05 2.53
CA ILE A 19 18.91 -7.70 2.82
C ILE A 19 18.11 -8.03 1.55
N ALA A 20 18.29 -7.27 0.47
CA ALA A 20 17.55 -7.44 -0.78
C ALA A 20 18.41 -7.06 -2.00
N GLN A 21 18.01 -7.53 -3.18
CA GLN A 21 18.54 -7.07 -4.46
C GLN A 21 18.08 -5.63 -4.71
N PRO A 22 19.00 -4.72 -5.09
CA PRO A 22 18.65 -3.33 -5.40
C PRO A 22 17.85 -3.21 -6.69
N GLU A 23 17.09 -2.12 -6.82
CA GLU A 23 16.46 -1.64 -8.07
C GLU A 23 15.47 -2.62 -8.73
N VAL A 24 14.89 -3.55 -7.95
CA VAL A 24 13.88 -4.51 -8.44
C VAL A 24 12.66 -4.54 -7.52
N LEU A 25 11.50 -4.83 -8.11
CA LEU A 25 10.29 -5.17 -7.35
C LEU A 25 10.32 -6.67 -6.99
N TRP A 26 9.63 -7.06 -5.92
CA TRP A 26 9.58 -8.45 -5.42
C TRP A 26 10.96 -9.10 -5.22
N SER A 27 11.95 -8.31 -4.77
CA SER A 27 13.25 -8.89 -4.43
C SER A 27 13.07 -10.00 -3.38
N PRO A 28 13.64 -11.20 -3.61
CA PRO A 28 13.81 -12.18 -2.55
C PRO A 28 14.62 -11.59 -1.38
N TRP A 29 14.37 -12.09 -0.18
CA TRP A 29 15.23 -11.81 0.97
C TRP A 29 16.57 -12.52 0.80
N LYS A 30 17.67 -11.82 1.12
CA LYS A 30 19.02 -12.40 1.15
C LYS A 30 19.36 -13.07 2.48
N LEU A 31 18.63 -12.73 3.54
CA LEU A 31 18.74 -13.29 4.89
C LEU A 31 17.54 -14.19 5.19
N GLN A 32 17.66 -15.08 6.18
CA GLN A 32 16.60 -15.99 6.61
C GLN A 32 16.50 -16.02 8.15
N ASP A 33 15.41 -16.56 8.67
CA ASP A 33 15.20 -16.79 10.11
C ASP A 33 15.50 -15.56 10.99
N GLU A 34 16.28 -15.74 12.07
CA GLU A 34 16.61 -14.69 13.02
C GLU A 34 17.45 -13.57 12.39
N GLU A 35 18.36 -13.89 11.47
CA GLU A 35 19.14 -12.90 10.73
C GLU A 35 18.24 -11.99 9.89
N LEU A 36 17.17 -12.54 9.30
CA LEU A 36 16.19 -11.73 8.57
C LEU A 36 15.38 -10.83 9.50
N VAL A 37 15.00 -11.33 10.68
CA VAL A 37 14.27 -10.53 11.68
C VAL A 37 15.11 -9.34 12.11
N ASP A 38 16.36 -9.56 12.48
CA ASP A 38 17.26 -8.47 12.90
C ASP A 38 17.64 -7.57 11.73
N GLY A 39 17.87 -8.14 10.55
CA GLY A 39 18.13 -7.40 9.34
C GLY A 39 16.99 -6.43 8.97
N LYS A 40 15.73 -6.86 9.09
CA LYS A 40 14.57 -5.97 8.86
C LYS A 40 14.53 -4.82 9.84
N ARG A 41 14.84 -5.07 11.12
CA ARG A 41 14.90 -4.04 12.17
C ARG A 41 16.02 -3.03 11.92
N ASP A 42 17.18 -3.49 11.48
CA ASP A 42 18.31 -2.62 11.15
C ASP A 42 18.05 -1.80 9.89
N ALA A 43 17.46 -2.41 8.86
CA ALA A 43 17.02 -1.69 7.67
C ALA A 43 16.00 -0.60 8.00
N LEU A 44 15.04 -0.87 8.90
CA LEU A 44 14.08 0.11 9.39
C LEU A 44 14.77 1.30 10.11
N ARG A 45 15.78 1.04 10.94
CA ARG A 45 16.57 2.09 11.63
C ARG A 45 17.35 2.97 10.65
N LEU A 46 18.04 2.35 9.70
CA LEU A 46 18.81 3.06 8.67
C LEU A 46 17.89 3.93 7.79
N CYS A 47 16.74 3.38 7.39
CA CYS A 47 15.74 4.09 6.63
C CYS A 47 15.16 5.30 7.39
N LEU A 48 14.93 5.17 8.70
CA LEU A 48 14.53 6.28 9.54
C LEU A 48 15.62 7.36 9.60
N ASP A 49 16.89 7.00 9.79
CA ASP A 49 18.01 7.94 9.78
C ASP A 49 18.10 8.72 8.46
N ASP A 50 17.97 8.02 7.33
CA ASP A 50 17.98 8.64 6.00
C ASP A 50 16.82 9.64 5.82
N GLN A 51 15.60 9.26 6.19
CA GLN A 51 14.44 10.17 6.18
C GLN A 51 14.67 11.38 7.10
N VAL A 52 15.23 11.14 8.28
CA VAL A 52 15.50 12.20 9.27
C VAL A 52 16.48 13.23 8.74
N ARG A 53 17.58 12.74 8.14
CA ARG A 53 18.64 13.56 7.55
C ARG A 53 18.20 14.28 6.28
N ALA A 54 17.29 13.70 5.52
CA ALA A 54 16.67 14.33 4.35
C ALA A 54 15.66 15.43 4.73
N GLY A 55 15.33 15.58 6.01
CA GLY A 55 14.37 16.58 6.48
C GLY A 55 12.91 16.19 6.29
N ILE A 56 12.60 14.89 6.18
CA ILE A 56 11.22 14.41 6.08
C ILE A 56 10.49 14.59 7.42
N ASP A 57 9.37 15.32 7.40
CA ASP A 57 8.57 15.65 8.59
C ASP A 57 7.75 14.46 9.09
N ILE A 58 7.07 13.76 8.16
CA ILE A 58 6.22 12.60 8.41
C ILE A 58 6.95 11.37 7.86
N VAL A 59 7.47 10.54 8.75
CA VAL A 59 8.30 9.39 8.41
C VAL A 59 7.47 8.14 8.18
N SER A 60 8.03 7.17 7.47
CA SER A 60 7.41 5.86 7.22
C SER A 60 8.37 4.73 7.61
N ASP A 61 7.87 3.49 7.52
CA ASP A 61 8.69 2.28 7.62
C ASP A 61 9.64 2.09 6.42
N GLY A 62 9.54 2.96 5.40
CA GLY A 62 10.19 2.79 4.10
C GLY A 62 9.89 1.45 3.45
N GLU A 63 8.80 0.79 3.88
CA GLU A 63 8.45 -0.59 3.56
C GLU A 63 9.62 -1.58 3.70
N GLN A 64 10.53 -1.35 4.66
CA GLN A 64 11.75 -2.13 4.81
C GLN A 64 11.50 -3.58 5.23
N THR A 65 10.37 -3.86 5.89
CA THR A 65 10.05 -5.19 6.45
C THR A 65 9.19 -6.07 5.54
N ARG A 66 8.80 -5.56 4.35
CA ARG A 66 7.99 -6.27 3.35
C ARG A 66 8.71 -6.39 2.00
N GLN A 67 8.42 -7.46 1.25
CA GLN A 67 8.99 -7.64 -0.09
C GLN A 67 8.26 -6.80 -1.14
N HIS A 68 6.94 -6.68 -1.00
CA HIS A 68 6.09 -5.95 -1.93
C HIS A 68 4.87 -5.36 -1.18
N PHE A 69 4.45 -4.16 -1.58
CA PHE A 69 3.43 -3.39 -0.85
C PHE A 69 2.06 -4.09 -0.74
N VAL A 70 1.75 -4.99 -1.68
CA VAL A 70 0.47 -5.74 -1.70
C VAL A 70 0.62 -7.17 -1.20
N THR A 71 1.53 -7.95 -1.81
CA THR A 71 1.51 -9.40 -1.67
C THR A 71 2.00 -9.84 -0.30
N THR A 72 2.94 -9.12 0.31
CA THR A 72 3.38 -9.43 1.67
C THR A 72 2.23 -9.39 2.67
N PHE A 73 1.28 -8.45 2.56
CA PHE A 73 0.14 -8.44 3.47
C PHE A 73 -0.80 -9.65 3.20
N ILE A 74 -1.09 -9.93 1.93
CA ILE A 74 -1.92 -11.06 1.51
C ILE A 74 -1.35 -12.41 1.98
N GLU A 75 -0.02 -12.57 1.93
CA GLU A 75 0.71 -13.78 2.34
C GLU A 75 0.53 -14.14 3.82
N HIS A 76 0.17 -13.18 4.68
CA HIS A 76 -0.03 -13.41 6.10
C HIS A 76 -1.49 -13.77 6.46
N LEU A 77 -2.38 -13.86 5.47
CA LEU A 77 -3.79 -14.18 5.68
C LEU A 77 -4.02 -15.68 5.53
N SER A 78 -4.87 -16.25 6.39
CA SER A 78 -5.39 -17.60 6.13
C SER A 78 -6.25 -17.60 4.88
N GLY A 79 -6.40 -18.76 4.23
CA GLY A 79 -7.17 -18.87 2.99
C GLY A 79 -6.40 -18.44 1.74
N VAL A 80 -5.15 -17.99 1.89
CA VAL A 80 -4.21 -17.71 0.81
C VAL A 80 -3.15 -18.81 0.76
N ASP A 81 -2.95 -19.37 -0.43
CA ASP A 81 -1.83 -20.24 -0.75
C ASP A 81 -0.76 -19.42 -1.50
N PHE A 82 0.38 -19.23 -0.84
CA PHE A 82 1.49 -18.45 -1.38
C PHE A 82 2.34 -19.24 -2.39
N GLU A 83 2.48 -20.55 -2.19
CA GLU A 83 3.24 -21.41 -3.09
C GLU A 83 2.50 -21.62 -4.41
N LYS A 84 1.16 -21.62 -4.36
CA LYS A 84 0.31 -21.66 -5.54
C LYS A 84 0.25 -20.30 -6.24
N ARG A 85 1.14 -20.14 -7.21
CA ARG A 85 1.24 -18.95 -8.06
C ARG A 85 0.46 -19.11 -9.36
N GLU A 86 -0.24 -18.06 -9.76
CA GLU A 86 -0.89 -17.94 -11.06
C GLU A 86 -0.40 -16.67 -11.76
N VAL A 87 -0.44 -16.65 -13.10
CA VAL A 87 -0.13 -15.45 -13.87
C VAL A 87 -1.43 -14.73 -14.19
N VAL A 88 -1.59 -13.51 -13.67
CA VAL A 88 -2.77 -12.67 -13.91
C VAL A 88 -2.37 -11.32 -14.47
N ARG A 89 -3.26 -10.73 -15.27
CA ARG A 89 -3.08 -9.39 -15.83
C ARG A 89 -3.52 -8.33 -14.83
N ILE A 90 -2.56 -7.76 -14.10
CA ILE A 90 -2.82 -6.75 -13.07
C ILE A 90 -2.91 -5.35 -13.66
N ARG A 91 -3.65 -4.48 -12.97
CA ARG A 91 -3.94 -3.08 -13.36
C ARG A 91 -4.50 -2.95 -14.77
N ASN A 92 -5.11 -4.02 -15.29
CA ASN A 92 -5.53 -4.20 -16.67
C ASN A 92 -4.43 -3.91 -17.72
N ARG A 93 -3.14 -4.09 -17.38
CA ARG A 93 -2.02 -3.60 -18.20
C ARG A 93 -0.86 -4.57 -18.40
N TYR A 94 -0.47 -5.33 -17.39
CA TYR A 94 0.70 -6.21 -17.48
C TYR A 94 0.55 -7.44 -16.60
N ASP A 95 1.27 -8.49 -16.95
CA ASP A 95 1.14 -9.78 -16.27
C ASP A 95 2.08 -9.84 -15.06
N ALA A 96 1.60 -10.44 -13.98
CA ALA A 96 2.37 -10.69 -12.77
C ALA A 96 2.07 -12.08 -12.23
N SER A 97 3.10 -12.75 -11.69
CA SER A 97 2.91 -13.93 -10.85
C SER A 97 2.35 -13.49 -9.51
N VAL A 98 1.22 -14.05 -9.07
CA VAL A 98 0.49 -13.63 -7.85
C VAL A 98 0.05 -14.84 -7.02
N PRO A 99 -0.18 -14.69 -5.69
CA PRO A 99 -0.66 -15.79 -4.85
C PRO A 99 -2.14 -16.11 -5.14
N THR A 100 -2.60 -17.27 -4.65
CA THR A 100 -3.97 -17.76 -4.89
C THR A 100 -4.80 -17.78 -3.61
N VAL A 101 -6.00 -17.20 -3.65
CA VAL A 101 -7.02 -17.41 -2.60
C VAL A 101 -7.68 -18.77 -2.82
N VAL A 102 -7.51 -19.69 -1.88
CA VAL A 102 -8.02 -21.08 -1.94
C VAL A 102 -9.16 -21.36 -0.96
N GLY A 103 -9.43 -20.44 -0.03
CA GLY A 103 -10.46 -20.58 0.99
C GLY A 103 -10.90 -19.23 1.55
N GLU A 104 -11.69 -19.29 2.63
CA GLU A 104 -12.12 -18.08 3.34
C GLU A 104 -10.92 -17.32 3.92
N VAL A 105 -10.84 -16.01 3.63
CA VAL A 105 -9.75 -15.17 4.08
C VAL A 105 -10.01 -14.65 5.49
N SER A 106 -8.99 -14.71 6.34
CA SER A 106 -9.03 -14.04 7.65
C SER A 106 -7.62 -13.72 8.16
N ARG A 107 -7.53 -12.70 9.01
CA ARG A 107 -6.30 -12.30 9.68
C ARG A 107 -6.16 -13.07 10.99
N GLN A 108 -5.14 -13.91 11.08
CA GLN A 108 -4.87 -14.72 12.27
C GLN A 108 -3.99 -13.99 13.30
N LYS A 109 -3.04 -13.20 12.81
CA LYS A 109 -2.08 -12.46 13.63
C LYS A 109 -1.80 -11.09 12.99
N PRO A 110 -1.27 -10.14 13.78
CA PRO A 110 -0.82 -8.87 13.24
C PRO A 110 0.33 -9.03 12.28
N VAL A 111 0.32 -8.22 11.21
CA VAL A 111 1.33 -8.32 10.14
C VAL A 111 2.46 -7.33 10.37
N PHE A 112 2.12 -6.07 10.64
CA PHE A 112 3.06 -4.95 10.72
C PHE A 112 3.10 -4.27 12.10
N VAL A 113 2.19 -4.64 13.01
CA VAL A 113 2.02 -3.98 14.30
C VAL A 113 3.29 -4.00 15.16
N GLU A 114 4.05 -5.10 15.15
CA GLU A 114 5.32 -5.16 15.89
C GLU A 114 6.41 -4.26 15.28
N ASP A 115 6.46 -4.17 13.95
CA ASP A 115 7.37 -3.24 13.26
C ASP A 115 7.01 -1.79 13.56
N ALA A 116 5.70 -1.47 13.61
CA ALA A 116 5.20 -0.15 13.97
C ALA A 116 5.56 0.24 15.40
N LYS A 117 5.42 -0.68 16.37
CA LYS A 117 5.87 -0.45 17.75
C LYS A 117 7.38 -0.20 17.84
N ILE A 118 8.18 -0.89 17.02
CA ILE A 118 9.62 -0.66 16.96
C ILE A 118 9.90 0.73 16.41
N LEU A 119 9.30 1.11 15.28
CA LEU A 119 9.47 2.43 14.68
C LEU A 119 9.05 3.55 15.64
N ARG A 120 7.92 3.39 16.32
CA ARG A 120 7.40 4.37 17.30
C ARG A 120 8.37 4.63 18.44
N LYS A 121 9.14 3.62 18.87
CA LYS A 121 10.17 3.77 19.92
C LYS A 121 11.42 4.51 19.46
N LEU A 122 11.63 4.65 18.15
CA LEU A 122 12.84 5.24 17.56
C LEU A 122 12.68 6.73 17.23
N THR A 123 11.46 7.28 17.25
CA THR A 123 11.19 8.65 16.84
C THR A 123 9.92 9.20 17.49
N ASP A 124 9.87 10.52 17.67
CA ASP A 124 8.66 11.27 18.06
C ASP A 124 7.97 11.94 16.87
N ARG A 125 8.51 11.79 15.65
CA ARG A 125 7.90 12.35 14.43
C ARG A 125 6.61 11.62 14.06
N PRO A 126 5.64 12.27 13.39
CA PRO A 126 4.48 11.57 12.88
C PRO A 126 4.87 10.39 11.98
N ILE A 127 4.25 9.23 12.21
CA ILE A 127 4.46 8.00 11.44
C ILE A 127 3.28 7.81 10.49
N LYS A 128 3.59 7.67 9.20
CA LYS A 128 2.65 7.23 8.18
C LYS A 128 2.94 5.77 7.79
N TRP A 129 1.95 4.90 7.91
CA TRP A 129 2.06 3.49 7.55
C TRP A 129 1.14 3.14 6.38
N ALA A 130 1.70 2.57 5.32
CA ALA A 130 0.93 2.17 4.14
C ALA A 130 0.46 0.71 4.26
N LEU A 131 -0.80 0.48 3.92
CA LEU A 131 -1.44 -0.81 3.68
C LEU A 131 -1.96 -0.85 2.23
N PRO A 132 -2.02 -2.00 1.56
CA PRO A 132 -2.70 -2.08 0.27
C PRO A 132 -4.20 -1.85 0.46
N GLY A 133 -4.84 -1.13 -0.44
CA GLY A 133 -6.29 -0.96 -0.43
C GLY A 133 -7.04 -2.20 -0.92
N PRO A 134 -8.33 -2.38 -0.54
CA PRO A 134 -9.10 -3.57 -0.88
C PRO A 134 -9.14 -3.92 -2.37
N MET A 135 -9.33 -2.92 -3.25
CA MET A 135 -9.41 -3.15 -4.69
C MET A 135 -8.05 -3.55 -5.27
N THR A 136 -7.00 -2.88 -4.81
CA THR A 136 -5.63 -3.19 -5.19
C THR A 136 -5.20 -4.59 -4.73
N MET A 137 -5.68 -5.06 -3.57
CA MET A 137 -5.46 -6.43 -3.11
C MET A 137 -6.08 -7.46 -4.06
N ILE A 138 -7.37 -7.33 -4.39
CA ILE A 138 -8.05 -8.28 -5.32
C ILE A 138 -7.51 -8.23 -6.74
N ASP A 139 -6.88 -7.12 -7.14
CA ASP A 139 -6.24 -6.97 -8.45
C ASP A 139 -4.81 -7.52 -8.48
N THR A 140 -4.30 -8.07 -7.37
CA THR A 140 -2.92 -8.58 -7.25
C THR A 140 -2.89 -9.99 -6.65
N LEU A 141 -3.88 -10.81 -6.99
CA LEU A 141 -4.02 -12.22 -6.60
C LEU A 141 -4.89 -12.97 -7.61
N TYR A 142 -4.92 -14.30 -7.52
CA TYR A 142 -5.89 -15.13 -8.20
C TYR A 142 -6.95 -15.63 -7.23
N ASP A 143 -8.22 -15.32 -7.48
CA ASP A 143 -9.34 -15.74 -6.64
C ASP A 143 -9.86 -17.12 -7.06
N ASN A 144 -9.49 -18.16 -6.31
CA ASN A 144 -9.98 -19.51 -6.51
C ASN A 144 -11.16 -19.91 -5.60
N HIS A 145 -11.70 -19.00 -4.80
CA HIS A 145 -12.71 -19.31 -3.79
C HIS A 145 -13.99 -18.47 -3.92
N TYR A 146 -13.88 -17.15 -3.81
CA TYR A 146 -15.03 -16.24 -3.77
C TYR A 146 -15.65 -16.01 -5.15
N LYS A 147 -14.83 -16.07 -6.19
CA LYS A 147 -15.18 -15.85 -7.60
C LYS A 147 -15.91 -14.51 -7.81
N SER A 148 -15.58 -13.51 -7.00
CA SER A 148 -16.22 -12.20 -6.99
C SER A 148 -15.28 -11.15 -6.39
N ARG A 149 -14.87 -10.20 -7.23
CA ARG A 149 -13.98 -9.09 -6.83
C ARG A 149 -14.57 -8.30 -5.67
N GLU A 150 -15.84 -7.92 -5.76
CA GLU A 150 -16.56 -7.17 -4.72
C GLU A 150 -16.63 -7.93 -3.39
N LYS A 151 -17.06 -9.21 -3.40
CA LYS A 151 -17.17 -9.99 -2.17
C LYS A 151 -15.82 -10.16 -1.48
N LEU A 152 -14.78 -10.49 -2.24
CA LEU A 152 -13.44 -10.65 -1.69
C LEU A 152 -12.84 -9.31 -1.21
N ALA A 153 -13.06 -8.22 -1.94
CA ALA A 153 -12.66 -6.88 -1.52
C ALA A 153 -13.33 -6.49 -0.20
N TRP A 154 -14.60 -6.85 0.01
CA TRP A 154 -15.30 -6.59 1.26
C TRP A 154 -14.71 -7.37 2.44
N GLU A 155 -14.30 -8.62 2.25
CA GLU A 155 -13.59 -9.37 3.30
C GLU A 155 -12.21 -8.77 3.59
N PHE A 156 -11.47 -8.34 2.56
CA PHE A 156 -10.22 -7.62 2.77
C PHE A 156 -10.41 -6.29 3.48
N ALA A 157 -11.46 -5.54 3.20
CA ALA A 157 -11.76 -4.30 3.91
C ALA A 157 -11.93 -4.53 5.42
N LYS A 158 -12.62 -5.60 5.83
CA LYS A 158 -12.74 -5.97 7.25
C LYS A 158 -11.40 -6.36 7.85
N ILE A 159 -10.59 -7.13 7.13
CA ILE A 159 -9.25 -7.56 7.56
C ILE A 159 -8.31 -6.36 7.72
N LEU A 160 -8.31 -5.46 6.74
CA LEU A 160 -7.54 -4.21 6.74
C LEU A 160 -7.95 -3.33 7.92
N ASN A 161 -9.24 -3.23 8.23
CA ASN A 161 -9.71 -2.47 9.39
C ASN A 161 -9.19 -3.03 10.73
N GLN A 162 -9.05 -4.35 10.85
CA GLN A 162 -8.45 -4.96 12.04
C GLN A 162 -6.96 -4.59 12.16
N GLU A 163 -6.18 -4.74 11.08
CA GLU A 163 -4.77 -4.35 11.07
C GLU A 163 -4.59 -2.85 11.34
N ALA A 164 -5.39 -2.01 10.68
CA ALA A 164 -5.31 -0.56 10.82
C ALA A 164 -5.59 -0.10 12.25
N LYS A 165 -6.62 -0.64 12.91
CA LYS A 165 -6.90 -0.30 14.32
C LYS A 165 -5.78 -0.68 15.27
N GLU A 166 -5.11 -1.80 15.01
CA GLU A 166 -3.96 -2.20 15.82
C GLU A 166 -2.70 -1.38 15.50
N LEU A 167 -2.52 -0.92 14.26
CA LEU A 167 -1.48 0.04 13.89
C LEU A 167 -1.69 1.41 14.57
N GLU A 168 -2.93 1.90 14.60
CA GLU A 168 -3.31 3.09 15.37
C GLU A 168 -2.98 2.90 16.86
N ALA A 169 -3.36 1.76 17.45
CA ALA A 169 -3.04 1.43 18.85
C ALA A 169 -1.52 1.30 19.10
N ALA A 170 -0.72 1.00 18.08
CA ALA A 170 0.74 0.99 18.14
C ALA A 170 1.37 2.40 18.02
N GLY A 171 0.57 3.43 17.80
CA GLY A 171 1.02 4.83 17.72
C GLY A 171 1.34 5.31 16.30
N VAL A 172 0.77 4.68 15.27
CA VAL A 172 0.79 5.22 13.90
C VAL A 172 -0.16 6.42 13.82
N ASP A 173 0.33 7.51 13.24
CA ASP A 173 -0.38 8.80 13.19
C ASP A 173 -1.22 8.95 11.92
N ILE A 174 -0.77 8.35 10.80
CA ILE A 174 -1.48 8.34 9.52
C ILE A 174 -1.50 6.93 8.94
N ILE A 175 -2.68 6.40 8.65
CA ILE A 175 -2.83 5.11 7.97
C ILE A 175 -3.20 5.35 6.50
N GLN A 176 -2.29 4.99 5.61
CA GLN A 176 -2.47 5.13 4.16
C GLN A 176 -2.94 3.82 3.53
N PHE A 177 -3.93 3.90 2.65
CA PHE A 177 -4.39 2.80 1.81
C PHE A 177 -3.97 3.04 0.36
N ASP A 178 -3.12 2.17 -0.17
CA ASP A 178 -2.62 2.28 -1.54
C ASP A 178 -3.62 1.69 -2.52
N GLU A 179 -4.25 2.56 -3.31
CA GLU A 179 -5.25 2.21 -4.33
C GLU A 179 -4.85 2.63 -5.77
N PRO A 180 -3.70 2.18 -6.31
CA PRO A 180 -3.40 2.38 -7.73
C PRO A 180 -4.44 1.75 -8.67
N ALA A 181 -5.24 0.78 -8.21
CA ALA A 181 -6.35 0.21 -8.96
C ALA A 181 -7.50 1.20 -9.20
N PHE A 182 -7.64 2.23 -8.35
CA PHE A 182 -8.65 3.29 -8.55
C PHE A 182 -8.39 4.11 -9.83
N ASN A 183 -7.15 4.08 -10.32
CA ASN A 183 -6.75 4.74 -11.57
C ASN A 183 -7.08 3.89 -12.83
N VAL A 184 -7.87 2.82 -12.67
CA VAL A 184 -8.14 1.81 -13.72
C VAL A 184 -9.60 1.38 -13.76
N PHE A 185 -10.20 1.01 -12.61
CA PHE A 185 -11.51 0.35 -12.56
C PHE A 185 -12.62 1.31 -12.08
N PHE A 186 -12.87 2.37 -12.83
CA PHE A 186 -13.74 3.49 -12.39
C PHE A 186 -15.16 3.06 -12.00
N ASP A 187 -15.78 2.17 -12.78
CA ASP A 187 -17.12 1.65 -12.47
C ASP A 187 -17.12 0.90 -11.14
N GLU A 188 -16.15 0.01 -10.92
CA GLU A 188 -16.00 -0.72 -9.66
C GLU A 188 -15.71 0.21 -8.48
N VAL A 189 -14.91 1.27 -8.67
CA VAL A 189 -14.63 2.27 -7.63
C VAL A 189 -15.93 2.94 -7.20
N ASN A 190 -16.75 3.30 -8.19
CA ASN A 190 -18.02 3.95 -7.95
C ASN A 190 -19.04 2.98 -7.34
N ASP A 191 -19.13 1.74 -7.79
CA ASP A 191 -20.14 0.80 -7.30
C ASP A 191 -19.84 0.33 -5.87
N TRP A 192 -18.59 -0.04 -5.59
CA TRP A 192 -18.23 -0.66 -4.30
C TRP A 192 -16.84 -0.30 -3.76
N GLY A 193 -15.90 0.19 -4.59
CA GLY A 193 -14.51 0.43 -4.17
C GLY A 193 -14.38 1.48 -3.06
N ILE A 194 -15.09 2.60 -3.17
CA ILE A 194 -15.14 3.63 -2.11
C ILE A 194 -15.78 3.07 -0.84
N ALA A 195 -16.86 2.28 -0.96
CA ALA A 195 -17.51 1.68 0.19
C ALA A 195 -16.61 0.65 0.91
N ALA A 196 -15.82 -0.13 0.15
CA ALA A 196 -14.82 -1.03 0.72
C ALA A 196 -13.69 -0.26 1.43
N LEU A 197 -13.24 0.87 0.87
CA LEU A 197 -12.25 1.73 1.52
C LEU A 197 -12.80 2.34 2.82
N GLU A 198 -14.03 2.85 2.81
CA GLU A 198 -14.76 3.31 4.01
C GLU A 198 -14.83 2.24 5.09
N ARG A 199 -15.13 0.99 4.69
CA ARG A 199 -15.14 -0.13 5.62
C ARG A 199 -13.76 -0.41 6.21
N ALA A 200 -12.69 -0.21 5.45
CA ALA A 200 -11.31 -0.39 5.91
C ALA A 200 -10.91 0.67 6.95
N ILE A 201 -11.43 1.90 6.85
CA ILE A 201 -11.12 2.99 7.78
C ILE A 201 -12.10 3.11 8.97
N GLU A 202 -13.22 2.40 8.93
CA GLU A 202 -14.30 2.52 9.91
C GLU A 202 -13.80 2.48 11.37
N GLY A 203 -14.02 3.57 12.09
CA GLY A 203 -13.75 3.68 13.53
C GLY A 203 -12.33 4.09 13.90
N LEU A 204 -11.42 4.26 12.93
CA LEU A 204 -10.14 4.92 13.15
C LEU A 204 -10.33 6.36 13.66
N LYS A 205 -9.36 6.83 14.44
CA LYS A 205 -9.25 8.17 15.03
C LYS A 205 -8.01 8.93 14.54
N CYS A 206 -6.97 8.21 14.13
CA CYS A 206 -5.84 8.75 13.39
C CYS A 206 -6.28 9.24 11.99
N GLU A 207 -5.44 10.07 11.37
CA GLU A 207 -5.70 10.51 10.00
C GLU A 207 -5.57 9.34 9.03
N THR A 208 -6.42 9.35 8.00
CA THR A 208 -6.45 8.33 6.97
C THR A 208 -6.08 8.91 5.62
N ALA A 209 -5.31 8.17 4.84
CA ALA A 209 -4.89 8.58 3.52
C ALA A 209 -5.26 7.54 2.47
N VAL A 210 -5.53 7.98 1.24
CA VAL A 210 -5.56 7.11 0.06
C VAL A 210 -4.47 7.55 -0.91
N HIS A 211 -3.67 6.61 -1.42
CA HIS A 211 -2.68 6.88 -2.45
C HIS A 211 -3.11 6.32 -3.80
N ILE A 212 -3.25 7.19 -4.79
CA ILE A 212 -3.65 6.82 -6.16
C ILE A 212 -2.60 7.35 -7.12
N CYS A 213 -1.95 6.47 -7.87
CA CYS A 213 -0.82 6.84 -8.72
C CYS A 213 -0.83 6.16 -10.10
N TYR A 214 0.18 6.50 -10.90
CA TYR A 214 0.43 5.92 -12.22
C TYR A 214 1.49 4.80 -12.16
N GLY A 215 1.67 4.20 -10.98
CA GLY A 215 2.54 3.06 -10.72
C GLY A 215 4.03 3.40 -10.59
N TYR A 216 4.80 2.38 -10.19
CA TYR A 216 6.26 2.42 -10.07
C TYR A 216 6.97 2.80 -11.36
N GLY A 217 8.24 3.24 -11.25
CA GLY A 217 9.13 3.62 -12.35
C GLY A 217 9.64 2.45 -13.20
N ILE A 218 8.79 1.50 -13.55
CA ILE A 218 9.11 0.35 -14.40
C ILE A 218 8.73 0.62 -15.86
N LYS A 219 9.40 -0.08 -16.79
CA LYS A 219 9.20 0.08 -18.24
C LYS A 219 7.72 0.00 -18.65
N ALA A 220 6.98 -0.98 -18.14
CA ALA A 220 5.55 -1.16 -18.42
C ALA A 220 4.73 0.11 -18.13
N ASN A 221 4.94 0.75 -16.97
CA ASN A 221 4.22 1.97 -16.61
C ASN A 221 4.71 3.18 -17.41
N THR A 222 6.01 3.28 -17.70
CA THR A 222 6.53 4.40 -18.52
C THR A 222 6.06 4.33 -19.97
N ASP A 223 5.90 3.12 -20.53
CA ASP A 223 5.36 2.94 -21.88
C ASP A 223 3.86 3.22 -21.90
N TRP A 224 3.10 2.78 -20.89
CA TRP A 224 1.70 3.15 -20.73
C TRP A 224 1.49 4.66 -20.59
N LYS A 225 2.30 5.37 -19.80
CA LYS A 225 2.21 6.83 -19.64
C LYS A 225 2.32 7.59 -20.96
N LYS A 226 3.03 7.05 -21.96
CA LYS A 226 3.14 7.65 -23.31
C LYS A 226 1.83 7.56 -24.11
N THR A 227 0.93 6.64 -23.75
CA THR A 227 -0.36 6.44 -24.44
C THR A 227 -1.50 7.25 -23.83
N LEU A 228 -1.28 7.93 -22.69
CA LEU A 228 -2.32 8.64 -21.94
C LEU A 228 -2.71 10.01 -22.51
N GLY A 229 -2.17 10.39 -23.67
CA GLY A 229 -2.51 11.64 -24.34
C GLY A 229 -1.94 12.89 -23.64
N THR A 230 -2.58 14.03 -23.88
CA THR A 230 -2.14 15.35 -23.40
C THR A 230 -2.66 15.69 -22.01
N GLU A 231 -3.74 15.06 -21.56
CA GLU A 231 -4.33 15.25 -20.23
C GLU A 231 -4.62 13.90 -19.58
N TRP A 232 -4.20 13.72 -18.32
CA TRP A 232 -4.43 12.52 -17.54
C TRP A 232 -5.57 12.80 -16.54
N ARG A 233 -6.80 12.53 -16.99
CA ARG A 233 -8.05 12.91 -16.30
C ARG A 233 -8.68 11.81 -15.45
N GLN A 234 -7.98 10.69 -15.25
CA GLN A 234 -8.51 9.54 -14.51
C GLN A 234 -8.98 9.88 -13.09
N TYR A 235 -8.37 10.89 -12.46
CA TYR A 235 -8.75 11.36 -11.14
C TYR A 235 -10.16 11.97 -11.09
N GLU A 236 -10.64 12.56 -12.19
CA GLU A 236 -11.99 13.15 -12.26
C GLU A 236 -13.10 12.11 -12.03
N GLU A 237 -12.82 10.84 -12.36
CA GLU A 237 -13.76 9.72 -12.20
C GLU A 237 -13.96 9.29 -10.74
N VAL A 238 -13.02 9.62 -9.85
CA VAL A 238 -12.99 9.11 -8.46
C VAL A 238 -13.01 10.21 -7.40
N PHE A 239 -12.51 11.42 -7.72
CA PHE A 239 -12.45 12.54 -6.78
C PHE A 239 -13.81 12.95 -6.21
N PRO A 240 -14.91 13.03 -6.98
CA PRO A 240 -16.20 13.41 -6.42
C PRO A 240 -16.71 12.48 -5.31
N LYS A 241 -16.36 11.18 -5.36
CA LYS A 241 -16.70 10.25 -4.28
C LYS A 241 -15.73 10.34 -3.10
N LEU A 242 -14.43 10.46 -3.37
CA LEU A 242 -13.44 10.66 -2.29
C LEU A 242 -13.69 11.94 -1.50
N GLN A 243 -14.09 13.03 -2.15
CA GLN A 243 -14.46 14.29 -1.50
C GLN A 243 -15.64 14.17 -0.54
N ARG A 244 -16.51 13.16 -0.74
CA ARG A 244 -17.66 12.86 0.13
C ARG A 244 -17.38 11.74 1.13
N SER A 245 -16.19 11.14 1.06
CA SER A 245 -15.76 10.05 1.94
C SER A 245 -15.20 10.59 3.26
N ALA A 246 -14.94 9.69 4.20
CA ALA A 246 -14.26 9.98 5.46
C ALA A 246 -12.72 9.95 5.37
N ILE A 247 -12.13 9.80 4.18
CA ILE A 247 -10.67 9.89 3.99
C ILE A 247 -10.19 11.33 4.19
N ASP A 248 -9.16 11.52 5.01
CA ASP A 248 -8.63 12.84 5.35
C ASP A 248 -7.63 13.37 4.31
N ILE A 249 -6.80 12.49 3.74
CA ILE A 249 -5.67 12.85 2.88
C ILE A 249 -5.73 12.09 1.56
N VAL A 250 -5.55 12.79 0.44
CA VAL A 250 -5.40 12.18 -0.89
C VAL A 250 -3.98 12.39 -1.41
N SER A 251 -3.23 11.29 -1.58
CA SER A 251 -1.87 11.27 -2.11
C SER A 251 -1.89 10.92 -3.60
N LEU A 252 -1.30 11.78 -4.44
CA LEU A 252 -1.45 11.73 -5.89
C LEU A 252 -0.12 11.70 -6.65
N GLY A 253 -0.14 11.17 -7.87
CA GLY A 253 0.96 11.30 -8.83
C GLY A 253 0.93 12.65 -9.53
N GLY A 254 1.74 13.60 -9.06
CA GLY A 254 1.78 14.97 -9.60
C GLY A 254 2.97 15.29 -10.50
N GLN A 255 4.19 15.18 -9.99
CA GLN A 255 5.38 15.67 -10.71
C GLN A 255 5.56 14.97 -12.07
N ASN A 256 5.72 15.77 -13.13
CA ASN A 256 5.81 15.32 -14.54
C ASN A 256 4.58 14.53 -15.04
N SER A 257 3.46 14.57 -14.32
CA SER A 257 2.18 14.13 -14.86
C SER A 257 1.57 15.21 -15.76
N ARG A 258 0.55 14.85 -16.53
CA ARG A 258 -0.20 15.78 -17.37
C ARG A 258 -1.60 15.99 -16.82
N GLY A 259 -1.74 16.22 -15.51
CA GLY A 259 -3.04 16.56 -14.92
C GLY A 259 -3.60 17.86 -15.52
N PRO A 260 -4.93 18.02 -15.64
CA PRO A 260 -5.52 19.29 -16.01
C PRO A 260 -5.15 20.37 -14.98
N MET A 261 -4.77 21.56 -15.46
CA MET A 261 -4.29 22.69 -14.63
C MET A 261 -5.37 23.74 -14.40
N ASP A 262 -6.57 23.53 -14.96
CA ASP A 262 -7.69 24.47 -15.02
C ASP A 262 -8.75 24.17 -13.95
#